data_AF-A8MCA5-F1
#
_entry.id   AF-A8MCA5-F1
#
_cell.length_a   1.000
_cell.length_b   1.000
_cell.length_c   1.000
_cell.angle_alpha   90.00
_cell.angle_beta   90.00
_cell.angle_gamma   90.00
#
_symmetry.space_group_name_H-M   'P 1'
#
loop_
_entity.id
_entity.type
_entity.pdbx_description
1 polymer ?
#
loop_
_entity_poly.entity_id
_entity_poly.type
_entity_poly.pdbx_seq_one_letter_code
_entity_poly.pdbx_strand_id
1 'polypeptide(L)'
;MVAEDEEHPERDEEEEEGGEEELDVKEVARKAPDWSVGVIIYNNAAYPIARSKYAEGEFYFSTSWRAVKKGIRGELVILKDGSTHKYRVKRRGDKYIQVVLLQ
;
A
#
# COMPACT_ATOMS: atom_id res chain seq x y z
N MET A 1 -32.70 -11.00 41.26
CA MET A 1 -31.62 -11.47 40.38
C MET A 1 -30.99 -10.22 39.77
N VAL A 2 -29.70 -10.03 40.06
CA VAL A 2 -28.61 -9.28 39.37
C VAL A 2 -28.95 -8.81 37.93
N ALA A 3 -28.58 -7.65 37.38
CA ALA A 3 -28.02 -6.34 37.78
C ALA A 3 -28.22 -5.34 36.59
N GLU A 4 -28.20 -4.04 36.92
CA GLU A 4 -27.83 -2.79 36.20
C GLU A 4 -27.42 -2.89 34.70
N ASP A 5 -28.07 -2.15 33.78
CA ASP A 5 -27.81 -0.75 33.37
C ASP A 5 -26.47 -0.58 32.63
N GLU A 6 -26.52 -0.15 31.36
CA GLU A 6 -25.53 0.74 30.74
C GLU A 6 -25.93 1.08 29.28
N GLU A 7 -26.50 2.28 29.12
CA GLU A 7 -26.63 3.00 27.86
C GLU A 7 -25.28 3.62 27.43
N HIS A 8 -25.05 3.64 26.11
CA HIS A 8 -24.19 4.56 25.33
C HIS A 8 -22.64 4.45 25.49
N PRO A 9 -21.82 4.94 24.52
CA PRO A 9 -22.17 5.67 23.29
C PRO A 9 -21.50 5.14 22.00
N GLU A 10 -22.03 5.65 20.89
CA GLU A 10 -21.38 5.83 19.60
C GLU A 10 -19.90 6.20 19.79
N ARG A 11 -18.98 5.35 19.31
CA ARG A 11 -17.62 5.78 19.05
C ARG A 11 -17.60 6.40 17.68
N ASP A 12 -17.68 7.73 17.65
CA ASP A 12 -16.89 8.55 16.75
C ASP A 12 -15.52 7.89 16.55
N GLU A 13 -15.35 7.16 15.44
CA GLU A 13 -14.02 6.88 14.92
C GLU A 13 -13.52 8.20 14.36
N GLU A 14 -12.95 8.98 15.29
CA GLU A 14 -11.98 10.05 15.11
C GLU A 14 -11.61 10.28 13.64
N GLU A 15 -12.19 11.32 13.06
CA GLU A 15 -11.54 12.08 12.01
C GLU A 15 -10.19 12.57 12.57
N GLU A 16 -9.15 11.75 12.44
CA GLU A 16 -7.78 12.22 12.60
C GLU A 16 -7.49 13.19 11.43
N GLU A 17 -7.81 14.47 11.65
CA GLU A 17 -6.99 15.59 11.19
C GLU A 17 -5.59 15.45 11.82
N GLY A 18 -4.78 14.57 11.24
CA GLY A 18 -3.47 14.22 11.76
C GLY A 18 -2.41 14.33 10.68
N GLY A 19 -2.01 15.56 10.36
CA GLY A 19 -0.70 15.90 9.78
C GLY A 19 -0.40 15.33 8.39
N GLU A 20 -0.06 16.22 7.46
CA GLU A 20 0.85 15.90 6.38
C GLU A 20 2.23 15.56 6.99
N GLU A 21 2.35 14.44 7.70
CA GLU A 21 3.64 13.76 7.77
C GLU A 21 3.95 13.40 6.33
N GLU A 22 4.84 14.17 5.72
CA GLU A 22 5.54 13.83 4.49
C GLU A 22 6.27 12.52 4.77
N LEU A 23 5.52 11.43 4.68
CA LEU A 23 5.95 10.08 5.01
C LEU A 23 7.17 9.80 4.16
N ASP A 24 8.31 9.51 4.79
CA ASP A 24 9.52 9.15 4.07
C ASP A 24 9.26 7.82 3.33
N VAL A 25 8.82 7.96 2.09
CA VAL A 25 8.38 6.85 1.27
C VAL A 25 9.56 5.91 0.95
N LYS A 26 10.80 6.40 1.08
CA LYS A 26 12.02 5.59 0.96
C LYS A 26 12.18 4.68 2.17
N GLU A 27 11.82 5.13 3.38
CA GLU A 27 11.82 4.28 4.56
C GLU A 27 10.83 3.10 4.41
N VAL A 28 9.66 3.36 3.83
CA VAL A 28 8.66 2.32 3.55
C VAL A 28 9.21 1.29 2.56
N ALA A 29 9.86 1.73 1.48
CA ALA A 29 10.47 0.83 0.50
C ALA A 29 11.61 -0.03 1.10
N ARG A 30 12.36 0.51 2.07
CA ARG A 30 13.42 -0.23 2.78
C ARG A 30 12.89 -1.33 3.69
N LYS A 31 11.68 -1.17 4.23
CA LYS A 31 11.00 -2.19 5.06
C LYS A 31 10.36 -3.30 4.22
N ALA A 32 10.36 -3.18 2.89
CA ALA A 32 9.80 -4.18 2.01
C ALA A 32 10.68 -5.45 1.98
N PRO A 33 10.08 -6.65 1.83
CA PRO A 33 10.82 -7.91 1.76
C PRO A 33 11.94 -7.92 0.73
N ASP A 34 12.98 -8.72 0.94
CA ASP A 34 14.16 -8.76 0.07
C ASP A 34 13.84 -9.12 -1.39
N TRP A 35 12.90 -10.04 -1.60
CA TRP A 35 12.45 -10.46 -2.92
C TRP A 35 11.72 -9.35 -3.70
N SER A 36 11.22 -8.32 -3.01
CA SER A 36 10.52 -7.21 -3.63
C SER A 36 11.52 -6.22 -4.23
N VAL A 37 11.13 -5.62 -5.35
CA VAL A 37 11.91 -4.56 -6.00
C VAL A 37 11.51 -3.17 -5.50
N GLY A 38 10.49 -3.09 -4.66
CA GLY A 38 9.89 -1.86 -4.19
C GLY A 38 8.52 -2.09 -3.54
N VAL A 39 7.78 -0.99 -3.37
CA VAL A 39 6.39 -0.99 -2.90
C VAL A 39 5.49 -0.19 -3.84
N ILE A 40 4.19 -0.51 -3.82
CA ILE A 40 3.13 0.23 -4.49
C ILE A 40 2.11 0.69 -3.48
N ILE A 41 1.70 1.95 -3.59
CA ILE A 41 0.61 2.49 -2.80
C ILE A 41 -0.70 2.19 -3.54
N TYR A 42 -1.56 1.42 -2.89
CA TYR A 42 -2.85 0.98 -3.42
C TYR A 42 -3.88 0.97 -2.29
N ASN A 43 -5.03 1.61 -2.49
CA ASN A 43 -6.09 1.72 -1.48
C ASN A 43 -5.57 2.13 -0.09
N ASN A 44 -4.80 3.23 -0.03
CA ASN A 44 -4.26 3.77 1.22
C ASN A 44 -3.29 2.82 1.96
N ALA A 45 -2.71 1.83 1.28
CA ALA A 45 -1.75 0.89 1.85
C ALA A 45 -0.58 0.60 0.89
N ALA A 46 0.61 0.38 1.46
CA ALA A 46 1.79 0.00 0.71
C ALA A 46 1.93 -1.53 0.64
N TYR A 47 2.00 -2.05 -0.57
CA TYR A 47 2.21 -3.47 -0.83
C TYR A 47 3.56 -3.68 -1.52
N PRO A 48 4.27 -4.78 -1.25
CA PRO A 48 5.48 -5.08 -2.01
C PRO A 48 5.15 -5.33 -3.49
N ILE A 49 6.10 -5.04 -4.37
CA ILE A 49 5.98 -5.34 -5.81
C ILE A 49 7.13 -6.22 -6.30
N ALA A 50 6.85 -6.99 -7.35
CA ALA A 50 7.84 -7.80 -8.05
C ALA A 50 7.85 -7.48 -9.54
N ARG A 51 9.01 -7.62 -10.18
CA ARG A 51 9.13 -7.55 -11.65
C ARG A 51 8.40 -8.72 -12.30
N SER A 52 7.63 -8.44 -13.34
CA SER A 52 7.05 -9.46 -14.20
C SER A 52 8.15 -10.28 -14.87
N LYS A 53 7.97 -11.61 -14.90
CA LYS A 53 8.84 -12.51 -15.66
C LYS A 53 8.47 -12.58 -17.15
N TYR A 54 7.29 -12.06 -17.52
CA TYR A 54 6.70 -12.25 -18.84
C TYR A 54 6.87 -11.04 -19.77
N ALA A 55 7.09 -9.85 -19.21
CA ALA A 55 7.21 -8.62 -19.97
C ALA A 55 8.12 -7.65 -19.24
N GLU A 56 9.06 -7.06 -19.98
CA GLU A 56 9.97 -6.05 -19.47
C GLU A 56 9.21 -4.76 -19.13
N GLY A 57 9.61 -4.09 -18.05
CA GLY A 57 8.96 -2.87 -17.56
C GLY A 57 7.60 -3.08 -16.88
N GLU A 58 7.16 -4.33 -16.72
CA GLU A 58 5.91 -4.66 -16.04
C GLU A 58 6.17 -5.21 -14.65
N PHE A 59 5.24 -4.93 -13.73
CA PHE A 59 5.32 -5.33 -12.34
C PHE A 59 4.00 -5.97 -11.92
N TYR A 60 4.04 -6.74 -10.85
CA TYR A 60 2.84 -7.26 -10.23
C TYR A 60 2.88 -7.14 -8.72
N PHE A 61 1.70 -7.06 -8.14
CA PHE A 61 1.48 -7.10 -6.70
C PHE A 61 0.21 -7.87 -6.35
N SER A 62 0.01 -8.17 -5.07
CA SER A 62 -1.22 -8.78 -4.57
C SER A 62 -1.67 -8.05 -3.31
N THR A 63 -2.97 -7.78 -3.18
CA THR A 63 -3.57 -7.26 -1.95
C THR A 63 -3.65 -8.33 -0.85
N SER A 64 -3.48 -9.61 -1.20
CA SER A 64 -3.31 -10.70 -0.24
C SER A 64 -1.91 -10.75 0.38
N TRP A 65 -0.94 -10.00 -0.15
CA TRP A 65 0.37 -9.88 0.48
C TRP A 65 0.29 -9.00 1.72
N ARG A 66 1.18 -9.27 2.70
CA ARG A 66 1.28 -8.45 3.90
C ARG A 66 1.64 -7.02 3.51
N ALA A 67 0.77 -6.08 3.85
CA ALA A 67 1.04 -4.66 3.67
C ALA A 67 2.25 -4.25 4.52
N VAL A 68 3.11 -3.40 3.95
CA VAL A 68 4.29 -2.84 4.63
C VAL A 68 3.87 -1.69 5.57
N LYS A 69 2.87 -0.90 5.17
CA LYS A 69 2.29 0.19 5.96
C LYS A 69 0.88 0.52 5.47
N LYS A 70 0.01 1.01 6.36
CA LYS A 70 -1.36 1.48 6.09
C LYS A 70 -1.42 3.01 6.31
N GLY A 71 -2.46 3.66 5.80
CA GLY A 71 -2.64 5.11 5.95
C GLY A 71 -1.80 5.96 4.98
N ILE A 72 -1.18 5.35 3.96
CA ILE A 72 -0.34 6.08 3.00
C ILE A 72 -1.20 6.57 1.85
N ARG A 73 -1.35 7.89 1.70
CA ARG A 73 -2.05 8.51 0.58
C ARG A 73 -1.09 8.74 -0.60
N GLY A 74 -1.53 8.41 -1.81
CA GLY A 74 -0.79 8.65 -3.06
C GLY A 74 -0.95 7.53 -4.09
N GLU A 75 -0.76 7.85 -5.37
CA GLU A 75 -0.72 6.88 -6.48
C GLU A 75 0.72 6.74 -6.98
N LEU A 76 1.55 6.03 -6.22
CA LEU A 76 2.98 5.94 -6.49
C LEU A 76 3.54 4.53 -6.25
N VAL A 77 4.50 4.14 -7.08
CA VAL A 77 5.43 3.02 -6.87
C VAL A 77 6.78 3.58 -6.44
N ILE A 78 7.37 2.97 -5.43
CA ILE A 78 8.71 3.31 -4.93
C ILE A 78 9.59 2.09 -5.09
N LEU A 79 10.60 2.21 -5.94
CA LEU A 79 11.61 1.18 -6.09
C LEU A 79 12.67 1.30 -4.98
N LYS A 80 13.38 0.21 -4.69
CA LYS A 80 14.42 0.19 -3.65
C LYS A 80 15.60 1.13 -3.92
N ASP A 81 15.77 1.59 -5.16
CA ASP A 81 16.73 2.63 -5.55
C ASP A 81 16.29 4.06 -5.14
N GLY A 82 15.08 4.19 -4.57
CA GLY A 82 14.51 5.46 -4.13
C GLY A 82 13.80 6.23 -5.25
N SER A 83 13.70 5.67 -6.46
CA SER A 83 12.93 6.27 -7.54
C SER A 83 11.43 6.10 -7.33
N THR A 84 10.68 7.11 -7.74
CA THR A 84 9.24 7.23 -7.51
C THR A 84 8.54 7.39 -8.86
N HIS A 85 7.58 6.51 -9.15
CA HIS A 85 6.86 6.51 -10.43
C HIS A 85 5.36 6.45 -10.19
N LYS A 86 4.58 7.11 -11.04
CA LYS A 86 3.15 6.80 -11.15
C LYS A 86 2.99 5.44 -11.84
N TYR A 87 1.83 4.82 -11.67
CA TYR A 87 1.54 3.54 -12.33
C TYR A 87 0.14 3.53 -12.92
N ARG A 88 -0.07 2.60 -13.85
CA ARG A 88 -1.41 2.21 -14.29
C ARG A 88 -1.61 0.71 -14.08
N VAL A 89 -2.83 0.33 -13.68
CA VAL A 89 -3.22 -1.08 -13.68
C VAL A 89 -3.46 -1.52 -15.12
N LYS A 90 -2.67 -2.50 -15.58
CA LYS A 90 -2.83 -3.11 -16.90
C LYS A 90 -3.88 -4.21 -16.87
N ARG A 91 -3.84 -5.05 -15.84
CA ARG A 91 -4.74 -6.20 -15.69
C ARG A 91 -4.93 -6.55 -14.21
N ARG A 92 -6.16 -6.84 -13.82
CA ARG A 92 -6.46 -7.51 -12.55
C ARG A 92 -6.62 -9.01 -12.82
N GLY A 93 -5.68 -9.81 -12.34
CA GLY A 93 -5.82 -11.26 -12.29
C GLY A 93 -6.36 -11.71 -10.94
N ASP A 94 -6.70 -13.00 -10.82
CA ASP A 94 -7.33 -13.53 -9.61
C ASP A 94 -6.43 -13.43 -8.36
N LYS A 95 -5.12 -13.62 -8.55
CA LYS A 95 -4.13 -13.58 -7.47
C LYS A 95 -3.25 -12.33 -7.49
N TYR A 96 -3.00 -11.79 -8.68
CA TYR A 96 -2.04 -10.71 -8.88
C TYR A 96 -2.64 -9.61 -9.75
N ILE A 97 -2.32 -8.37 -9.39
CA ILE A 97 -2.62 -7.17 -10.17
C ILE A 97 -1.35 -6.78 -10.90
N GLN A 98 -1.44 -6.70 -12.22
CA GLN A 98 -0.33 -6.32 -13.10
C GLN A 98 -0.39 -4.82 -13.37
N VAL A 99 0.76 -4.16 -13.19
CA VAL A 99 0.91 -2.72 -13.32
C VAL A 99 2.09 -2.38 -14.22
N VAL A 100 2.03 -1.21 -14.83
CA VAL A 100 3.12 -0.63 -15.63
C VAL A 100 3.46 0.73 -15.03
N LEU A 101 4.76 1.00 -14.88
CA LEU A 101 5.24 2.29 -14.42
C LEU A 101 5.15 3.31 -15.55
N LEU A 102 4.72 4.52 -15.22
CA LEU A 102 4.69 5.66 -16.12
C LEU A 102 6.00 6.43 -15.95
N GLN A 103 6.55 6.90 -17.08
CA GLN A 103 7.69 7.84 -17.09
C GLN A 103 7.27 9.22 -16.61
#